data_AF-A0A948RZ82-F1
#
_entry.id   AF-A0A948RZ82-F1
#
_cell.length_a   1.000
_cell.length_b   1.000
_cell.length_c   1.000
_cell.angle_alpha   90.00
_cell.angle_beta   90.00
_cell.angle_gamma   90.00
#
_symmetry.space_group_name_H-M   'P 1'
#
loop_
_entity.id
_entity.type
_entity.pdbx_description
1 polymer ?
#
loop_
_entity_poly.entity_id
_entity_poly.type
_entity_poly.pdbx_seq_one_letter_code
_entity_poly.pdbx_strand_id
1 'polypeptide(L)'
;MISAEGLSGVRSEQLEEAIYDVIGDLQNSLVSAEELQKVKNQIRVRKIRAMDMMSGIGILFYMGGDAAYGDWQESNNNPQKIELVTVEDVQRVAKKYFSKDQRNVLIINAKEGAGEEGQGENPRITQAINMIKSIQDPAQLEQMIDMFSMRLEQVEDPEEKAQMTRVLETAKEQLKKLKAAEQE
;
A
#
# COMPACT_ATOMS: atom_id res chain seq x y z
N MET A 1 -6.96 6.17 -12.16
CA MET A 1 -5.77 5.59 -11.55
C MET A 1 -5.99 4.08 -11.49
N ILE A 2 -5.04 3.28 -11.99
CA ILE A 2 -5.04 1.83 -11.85
C ILE A 2 -4.06 1.53 -10.72
N SER A 3 -4.47 0.70 -9.77
CA SER A 3 -3.66 0.34 -8.59
C SER A 3 -3.75 -1.15 -8.34
N ALA A 4 -2.66 -1.75 -7.93
CA ALA A 4 -2.62 -3.10 -7.40
C ALA A 4 -1.91 -3.08 -6.05
N GLU A 5 -2.34 -3.96 -5.16
CA GLU A 5 -1.73 -4.16 -3.85
C GLU A 5 -1.28 -5.62 -3.77
N GLY A 6 -0.01 -5.83 -3.43
CA GLY A 6 0.58 -7.15 -3.32
C GLY A 6 0.51 -7.68 -1.89
N LEU A 7 0.32 -8.99 -1.76
CA LEU A 7 0.57 -9.69 -0.50
C LEU A 7 2.08 -9.72 -0.19
N SER A 8 2.43 -10.01 1.06
CA SER A 8 3.83 -10.13 1.48
C SER A 8 4.60 -11.12 0.59
N GLY A 9 5.79 -10.72 0.14
CA GLY A 9 6.64 -11.51 -0.75
C GLY A 9 6.36 -11.34 -2.25
N VAL A 10 5.30 -10.66 -2.66
CA VAL A 10 5.08 -10.28 -4.07
C VAL A 10 5.90 -9.03 -4.38
N ARG A 11 6.72 -9.09 -5.43
CA ARG A 11 7.53 -7.93 -5.84
C ARG A 11 6.70 -6.93 -6.65
N SER A 12 7.02 -5.65 -6.54
CA SER A 12 6.35 -4.57 -7.28
C SER A 12 6.35 -4.80 -8.80
N GLU A 13 7.44 -5.36 -9.35
CA GLU A 13 7.55 -5.61 -10.79
C GLU A 13 6.54 -6.66 -11.28
N GLN A 14 6.21 -7.64 -10.43
CA GLN A 14 5.23 -8.68 -10.77
C GLN A 14 3.82 -8.10 -10.84
N LEU A 15 3.49 -7.18 -9.93
CA LEU A 15 2.21 -6.47 -9.97
C LEU A 15 2.10 -5.56 -11.19
N GLU A 16 3.20 -4.88 -11.52
CA GLU A 16 3.29 -4.01 -12.69
C GLU A 16 3.09 -4.81 -13.99
N GLU A 17 3.76 -5.96 -14.13
CA GLU A 17 3.60 -6.87 -15.26
C GLU A 17 2.15 -7.38 -15.38
N ALA A 18 1.54 -7.82 -14.28
CA ALA A 18 0.16 -8.28 -14.28
C ALA A 18 -0.84 -7.18 -14.70
N ILE A 19 -0.60 -5.92 -14.29
CA ILE A 19 -1.41 -4.78 -14.77
C ILE A 19 -1.26 -4.61 -16.29
N TYR A 20 -0.04 -4.75 -16.82
CA TYR A 20 0.20 -4.63 -18.26
C TYR A 20 -0.43 -5.75 -19.07
N ASP A 21 -0.49 -6.96 -18.54
CA ASP A 21 -1.19 -8.07 -19.19
C ASP A 21 -2.68 -7.77 -19.33
N VAL A 22 -3.33 -7.32 -18.26
CA VAL A 22 -4.77 -6.97 -18.28
C VAL A 22 -5.04 -5.80 -19.23
N ILE A 23 -4.16 -4.79 -19.25
CA ILE A 23 -4.26 -3.67 -20.20
C ILE A 23 -4.09 -4.19 -21.64
N GLY A 24 -3.14 -5.10 -21.86
CA GLY A 24 -2.89 -5.74 -23.14
C GLY A 24 -4.13 -6.51 -23.63
N ASP A 25 -4.79 -7.24 -22.76
CA ASP A 25 -6.04 -7.94 -23.08
C ASP A 25 -7.15 -6.96 -23.48
N LEU A 26 -7.31 -5.86 -22.75
CA LEU A 26 -8.28 -4.80 -23.10
C LEU A 26 -7.96 -4.11 -24.44
N GLN A 27 -6.68 -4.05 -24.82
CA GLN A 27 -6.25 -3.52 -26.11
C GLN A 27 -6.48 -4.52 -27.25
N ASN A 28 -6.25 -5.81 -27.02
CA ASN A 28 -6.22 -6.80 -28.10
C ASN A 28 -7.55 -7.53 -28.30
N SER A 29 -8.37 -7.61 -27.25
CA SER A 29 -9.63 -8.35 -27.24
C SER A 29 -10.81 -7.43 -26.95
N LEU A 30 -12.01 -7.79 -27.44
CA LEU A 30 -13.24 -7.12 -27.03
C LEU A 30 -13.70 -7.72 -25.69
N VAL A 31 -14.13 -6.85 -24.78
CA VAL A 31 -14.86 -7.29 -23.58
C VAL A 31 -16.22 -7.85 -23.96
N SER A 32 -16.79 -8.72 -23.13
CA SER A 32 -18.14 -9.21 -23.41
C SER A 32 -19.19 -8.11 -23.21
N ALA A 33 -20.30 -8.20 -23.94
CA ALA A 33 -21.43 -7.29 -23.78
C ALA A 33 -22.04 -7.37 -22.37
N GLU A 34 -22.04 -8.56 -21.77
CA GLU A 34 -22.53 -8.78 -20.40
C GLU A 34 -21.65 -8.07 -19.36
N GLU A 35 -20.32 -8.18 -19.47
CA GLU A 35 -19.40 -7.47 -18.58
C GLU A 35 -19.53 -5.96 -18.72
N LEU A 36 -19.63 -5.45 -19.95
CA LEU A 36 -19.86 -4.02 -20.17
C LEU A 36 -21.17 -3.56 -19.53
N GLN A 37 -22.25 -4.32 -19.70
CA GLN A 37 -23.54 -4.00 -19.07
C GLN A 37 -23.46 -4.05 -17.54
N LYS A 38 -22.75 -5.02 -16.98
CA LYS A 38 -22.50 -5.11 -15.53
C LYS A 38 -21.78 -3.87 -15.01
N VAL A 39 -20.75 -3.39 -15.71
CA VAL A 39 -20.02 -2.17 -15.33
C VAL A 39 -20.92 -0.93 -15.44
N LYS A 40 -21.72 -0.79 -16.51
CA LYS A 40 -22.70 0.31 -16.64
C LYS A 40 -23.68 0.34 -15.46
N ASN A 41 -24.20 -0.82 -15.07
CA ASN A 41 -25.10 -0.96 -13.93
C ASN A 41 -24.40 -0.55 -12.61
N GLN A 42 -23.14 -0.98 -12.40
CA GLN A 42 -22.38 -0.59 -11.21
C GLN A 42 -22.13 0.91 -11.13
N ILE A 43 -21.81 1.57 -12.25
CA ILE A 43 -21.65 3.02 -12.31
C ILE A 43 -22.95 3.73 -11.94
N ARG A 44 -24.08 3.27 -12.49
CA ARG A 44 -25.41 3.81 -12.17
C ARG A 44 -25.71 3.71 -10.67
N VAL A 45 -25.51 2.53 -10.08
CA VAL A 45 -25.76 2.30 -8.64
C VAL A 45 -24.83 3.16 -7.78
N ARG A 46 -23.54 3.29 -8.14
CA ARG A 46 -22.60 4.14 -7.41
C ARG A 46 -23.04 5.60 -7.41
N LYS A 47 -23.52 6.11 -8.55
CA LYS A 47 -24.04 7.49 -8.66
C LYS A 47 -25.29 7.70 -7.80
N ILE A 48 -26.26 6.77 -7.85
CA ILE A 48 -27.48 6.86 -7.03
C ILE A 48 -27.12 6.90 -5.54
N ARG A 49 -26.23 6.00 -5.08
CA ARG A 49 -25.78 5.99 -3.68
C ARG A 49 -25.06 7.27 -3.28
N ALA A 50 -24.24 7.83 -4.18
CA ALA A 50 -23.57 9.10 -3.92
C ALA A 50 -24.56 10.26 -3.79
N MET A 51 -25.64 10.28 -4.59
CA MET A 51 -26.69 11.30 -4.53
C MET A 51 -27.56 11.17 -3.28
N ASP A 52 -27.89 9.95 -2.86
CA ASP A 52 -28.72 9.66 -1.68
C ASP A 52 -27.99 9.91 -0.35
N MET A 53 -26.68 10.16 -0.40
CA MET A 53 -25.88 10.45 0.78
C MET A 53 -26.43 11.66 1.55
N MET A 54 -26.49 11.51 2.88
CA MET A 54 -26.82 12.57 3.83
C MET A 54 -28.11 13.32 3.44
N SER A 55 -29.19 12.53 3.31
CA SER A 55 -30.55 13.00 2.99
C SER A 55 -30.66 13.81 1.70
N GLY A 56 -29.91 13.41 0.67
CA GLY A 56 -30.00 14.00 -0.67
C GLY A 56 -29.05 15.18 -0.93
N ILE A 57 -28.22 15.57 0.04
CA ILE A 57 -27.20 16.62 -0.20
C ILE A 57 -26.17 16.21 -1.26
N GLY A 58 -26.00 14.90 -1.47
CA GLY A 58 -25.19 14.34 -2.57
C GLY A 58 -25.56 14.87 -3.95
N ILE A 59 -26.83 15.23 -4.17
CA ILE A 59 -27.31 15.84 -5.42
C ILE A 59 -26.60 17.18 -5.67
N LEU A 60 -26.44 18.00 -4.63
CA LEU A 60 -25.77 19.30 -4.75
C LEU A 60 -24.28 19.14 -5.08
N PHE A 61 -23.61 18.15 -4.51
CA PHE A 61 -22.21 17.87 -4.84
C PHE A 61 -22.03 17.37 -6.27
N TYR A 62 -22.94 16.50 -6.72
CA TYR A 62 -22.92 15.99 -8.09
C TYR A 62 -23.15 17.12 -9.11
N MET A 63 -24.21 17.91 -8.93
CA MET A 63 -24.50 19.05 -9.80
C MET A 63 -23.45 20.15 -9.74
N GLY A 64 -22.94 20.44 -8.54
CA GLY A 64 -21.87 21.41 -8.33
C GLY A 64 -20.58 21.03 -9.05
N GLY A 65 -20.26 19.72 -9.11
CA GLY A 65 -19.12 19.21 -9.87
C GLY A 65 -19.26 19.47 -11.37
N ASP A 66 -20.39 19.09 -11.97
CA ASP A 66 -20.65 19.33 -13.40
C ASP A 66 -20.72 20.83 -13.73
N ALA A 67 -21.34 21.63 -12.85
CA ALA A 67 -21.35 23.09 -12.97
C ALA A 67 -19.95 23.71 -12.95
N ALA A 68 -19.04 23.19 -12.11
CA ALA A 68 -17.65 23.64 -12.06
C ALA A 68 -16.88 23.33 -13.35
N TYR A 69 -17.27 22.27 -14.08
CA TYR A 69 -16.74 21.96 -15.42
C TYR A 69 -17.43 22.75 -16.55
N GLY A 70 -18.41 23.61 -16.23
CA GLY A 70 -18.98 24.60 -17.14
C GLY A 70 -20.43 24.34 -17.57
N ASP A 71 -21.02 23.20 -17.22
CA ASP A 71 -22.43 22.91 -17.54
C ASP A 71 -23.08 21.97 -16.52
N TRP A 72 -24.00 22.51 -15.73
CA TRP A 72 -24.76 21.73 -14.74
C TRP A 72 -25.76 20.76 -15.36
N GLN A 73 -26.19 20.98 -16.61
CA GLN A 73 -27.15 20.10 -17.30
C GLN A 73 -26.53 18.72 -17.58
N GLU A 74 -25.19 18.64 -17.60
CA GLU A 74 -24.47 17.39 -17.75
C GLU A 74 -24.79 16.37 -16.66
N SER A 75 -25.24 16.82 -15.48
CA SER A 75 -25.75 15.91 -14.44
C SER A 75 -26.88 15.01 -14.94
N ASN A 76 -27.75 15.53 -15.82
CA ASN A 76 -28.86 14.80 -16.42
C ASN A 76 -28.46 14.08 -17.72
N ASN A 77 -27.51 14.63 -18.49
CA ASN A 77 -27.10 14.07 -19.78
C ASN A 77 -26.12 12.89 -19.63
N ASN A 78 -25.24 12.95 -18.63
CA ASN A 78 -24.17 11.98 -18.38
C ASN A 78 -24.64 10.50 -18.34
N PRO A 79 -25.76 10.15 -17.68
CA PRO A 79 -26.26 8.78 -17.70
C PRO A 79 -26.51 8.25 -19.12
N GLN A 80 -27.13 9.04 -20.00
CA GLN A 80 -27.40 8.63 -21.38
C GLN A 80 -26.10 8.45 -22.17
N LYS A 81 -25.12 9.33 -21.98
CA LYS A 81 -23.80 9.22 -22.64
C LYS A 81 -23.07 7.92 -22.25
N ILE A 82 -23.19 7.48 -21.00
CA ILE A 82 -22.61 6.20 -20.53
C ILE A 82 -23.29 5.00 -21.21
N GLU A 83 -24.60 5.06 -21.43
CA GLU A 83 -25.33 3.96 -22.09
C GLU A 83 -24.92 3.78 -23.56
N LEU A 84 -24.50 4.86 -24.24
CA LEU A 84 -24.04 4.80 -25.64
C LEU A 84 -22.68 4.11 -25.82
N VAL A 85 -21.90 3.92 -24.76
CA VAL A 85 -20.57 3.30 -24.85
C VAL A 85 -20.67 1.86 -25.34
N THR A 86 -19.93 1.50 -26.39
CA THR A 86 -19.88 0.13 -26.91
C THR A 86 -18.62 -0.62 -26.47
N VAL A 87 -18.56 -1.93 -26.73
CA VAL A 87 -17.36 -2.73 -26.43
C VAL A 87 -16.17 -2.31 -27.30
N GLU A 88 -16.43 -1.86 -28.53
CA GLU A 88 -15.43 -1.32 -29.45
C GLU A 88 -14.88 0.02 -28.96
N ASP A 89 -15.72 0.86 -28.36
CA ASP A 89 -15.27 2.11 -27.74
C ASP A 89 -14.30 1.87 -26.59
N VAL A 90 -14.57 0.85 -25.77
CA VAL A 90 -13.67 0.47 -24.66
C VAL A 90 -12.29 0.08 -25.22
N GLN A 91 -12.25 -0.82 -26.21
CA GLN A 91 -10.99 -1.23 -26.84
C GLN A 91 -10.28 -0.04 -27.51
N ARG A 92 -11.01 0.81 -28.24
CA ARG A 92 -10.48 1.99 -28.92
C ARG A 92 -9.82 2.95 -27.94
N VAL A 93 -10.45 3.21 -26.79
CA VAL A 93 -9.92 4.07 -25.73
C VAL A 93 -8.71 3.41 -25.07
N ALA A 94 -8.74 2.10 -24.81
CA ALA A 94 -7.61 1.37 -24.26
C ALA A 94 -6.37 1.45 -25.16
N LYS A 95 -6.54 1.30 -26.49
CA LYS A 95 -5.46 1.47 -27.47
C LYS A 95 -4.93 2.89 -27.52
N LYS A 96 -5.80 3.88 -27.35
CA LYS A 96 -5.43 5.30 -27.48
C LYS A 96 -4.65 5.84 -26.29
N TYR A 97 -5.05 5.48 -25.06
CA TYR A 97 -4.53 6.14 -23.85
C TYR A 97 -3.59 5.28 -23.01
N PHE A 98 -3.62 3.95 -23.15
CA PHE A 98 -2.69 3.09 -22.42
C PHE A 98 -1.42 2.78 -23.24
N SER A 99 -0.78 3.82 -23.75
CA SER A 99 0.53 3.68 -24.40
C SER A 99 1.67 3.73 -23.37
N LYS A 100 2.80 3.07 -23.67
CA LYS A 100 3.92 2.97 -22.71
C LYS A 100 4.56 4.32 -22.40
N ASP A 101 4.45 5.28 -23.31
CA ASP A 101 4.94 6.65 -23.22
C ASP A 101 3.95 7.62 -22.55
N GLN A 102 2.70 7.20 -22.28
CA GLN A 102 1.66 8.02 -21.63
C GLN A 102 1.31 7.53 -20.22
N ARG A 103 2.33 7.14 -19.44
CA ARG A 103 2.12 6.61 -18.08
C ARG A 103 3.06 7.22 -17.04
N ASN A 104 2.54 7.37 -15.83
CA ASN A 104 3.31 7.61 -14.62
C ASN A 104 3.13 6.39 -13.71
N VAL A 105 4.24 5.84 -13.22
CA VAL A 105 4.24 4.66 -12.33
C VAL A 105 4.70 5.12 -10.95
N LEU A 106 3.86 4.87 -9.94
CA LEU A 106 4.17 5.11 -8.54
C LEU A 106 4.24 3.76 -7.82
N ILE A 107 5.43 3.43 -7.32
CA ILE A 107 5.66 2.25 -6.50
C ILE A 107 5.84 2.71 -5.06
N ILE A 108 4.98 2.18 -4.18
CA ILE A 108 5.05 2.44 -2.74
C ILE A 108 5.51 1.15 -2.08
N ASN A 109 6.78 1.10 -1.71
CA ASN A 109 7.33 -0.01 -0.95
C ASN A 109 7.15 0.25 0.55
N ALA A 110 6.83 -0.81 1.29
CA ALA A 110 6.96 -0.77 2.74
C ALA A 110 8.43 -0.50 3.09
N LYS A 111 8.66 0.29 4.13
CA LYS A 111 10.01 0.49 4.67
C LYS A 111 10.59 -0.88 5.04
N GLU A 112 11.81 -1.19 4.62
CA GLU A 112 12.51 -2.40 5.08
C GLU A 112 12.47 -2.44 6.61
N GLY A 113 11.86 -3.50 7.15
CA GLY A 113 11.56 -3.67 8.58
C GLY A 113 10.08 -3.65 8.95
N ALA A 114 9.18 -3.06 8.14
CA ALA A 114 7.75 -3.02 8.45
C ALA A 114 7.02 -4.37 8.18
N GLY A 115 7.71 -5.35 7.58
CA GLY A 115 7.20 -6.71 7.33
C GLY A 115 7.22 -7.63 8.55
N GLU A 116 7.77 -7.18 9.69
CA GLU A 116 7.76 -7.95 10.95
C GLU A 116 7.29 -7.13 12.17
N GLU A 117 7.05 -5.82 12.04
CA GLU A 117 6.59 -4.98 13.17
C GLU A 117 5.06 -5.05 13.41
N GLY A 118 4.33 -5.92 12.70
CA GLY A 118 2.88 -5.82 12.58
C GLY A 118 2.03 -6.87 13.29
N GLN A 119 2.56 -8.01 13.75
CA GLN A 119 1.74 -9.06 14.38
C GLN A 119 2.40 -9.78 15.58
N GLY A 120 3.56 -9.35 16.05
CA GLY A 120 4.22 -9.97 17.20
C GLY A 120 5.17 -9.08 18.00
N GLU A 121 5.24 -7.77 17.73
CA GLU A 121 6.02 -6.88 18.58
C GLU A 121 5.32 -6.69 19.92
N ASN A 122 5.75 -7.48 20.91
CA ASN A 122 5.49 -7.19 22.30
C ASN A 122 6.04 -5.76 22.55
N PRO A 123 5.22 -4.76 22.92
CA PRO A 123 5.63 -3.35 23.05
C PRO A 123 6.88 -3.14 23.92
N ARG A 124 7.18 -4.12 24.77
CA ARG A 124 8.38 -4.23 25.60
C ARG A 124 9.69 -4.30 24.80
N ILE A 125 9.69 -4.89 23.61
CA ILE A 125 10.89 -5.10 22.78
C ILE A 125 11.26 -3.82 22.03
N THR A 126 10.27 -3.17 21.41
CA THR A 126 10.44 -1.85 20.80
C THR A 126 10.93 -0.84 21.84
N GLN A 127 10.41 -0.92 23.07
CA GLN A 127 10.88 -0.12 24.20
C GLN A 127 12.32 -0.46 24.62
N ALA A 128 12.69 -1.75 24.67
CA ALA A 128 14.06 -2.18 24.99
C ALA A 128 15.08 -1.71 23.94
N ILE A 129 14.75 -1.81 22.65
CA ILE A 129 15.61 -1.34 21.55
C ILE A 129 15.83 0.17 21.64
N ASN A 130 14.79 0.94 21.94
CA ASN A 130 14.91 2.40 22.10
C ASN A 130 15.74 2.77 23.34
N MET A 131 15.60 2.02 24.44
CA MET A 131 16.44 2.20 25.63
C MET A 131 17.91 1.93 25.32
N ILE A 132 18.22 0.82 24.63
CA ILE A 132 19.58 0.47 24.23
C ILE A 132 20.22 1.54 23.34
N LYS A 133 19.46 2.11 22.39
CA LYS A 133 19.94 3.22 21.55
C LYS A 133 20.21 4.52 22.31
N SER A 134 19.66 4.67 23.52
CA SER A 134 19.85 5.85 24.36
C SER A 134 21.03 5.74 25.34
N ILE A 135 21.59 4.54 25.52
CA ILE A 135 22.74 4.30 26.39
C ILE A 135 24.00 4.75 25.66
N GLN A 136 24.75 5.67 26.28
CA GLN A 136 26.02 6.18 25.76
C GLN A 136 27.23 5.62 26.51
N ASP A 137 27.00 4.91 27.62
CA ASP A 137 28.06 4.28 28.43
C ASP A 137 28.33 2.85 27.93
N PRO A 138 29.54 2.58 27.39
CA PRO A 138 29.89 1.25 26.87
C PRO A 138 29.94 0.18 27.96
N ALA A 139 30.31 0.51 29.21
CA ALA A 139 30.39 -0.45 30.29
C ALA A 139 29.00 -0.92 30.74
N GLN A 140 28.03 0.00 30.76
CA GLN A 140 26.63 -0.32 31.04
C GLN A 140 26.04 -1.21 29.95
N LEU A 141 26.39 -0.96 28.69
CA LEU A 141 25.91 -1.73 27.54
C LEU A 141 26.50 -3.14 27.51
N GLU A 142 27.77 -3.33 27.88
CA GLU A 142 28.39 -4.65 28.07
C GLU A 142 27.70 -5.48 29.14
N GLN A 143 27.47 -4.90 30.32
CA GLN A 143 26.76 -5.60 31.41
C GLN A 143 25.36 -6.03 31.00
N MET A 144 24.66 -5.21 30.22
CA MET A 144 23.35 -5.56 29.68
C MET A 144 23.46 -6.69 28.66
N ILE A 145 24.43 -6.65 27.74
CA ILE A 145 24.66 -7.72 26.76
C ILE A 145 24.92 -9.05 27.47
N ASP A 146 25.76 -9.07 28.50
CA ASP A 146 26.07 -10.28 29.28
C ASP A 146 24.82 -10.83 30.00
N MET A 147 24.03 -9.96 30.62
CA MET A 147 22.78 -10.34 31.29
C MET A 147 21.76 -10.90 30.30
N PHE A 148 21.63 -10.29 29.12
CA PHE A 148 20.72 -10.75 28.07
C PHE A 148 21.22 -12.03 27.41
N SER A 149 22.53 -12.25 27.24
CA SER A 149 23.07 -13.50 26.69
C SER A 149 22.87 -14.68 27.64
N MET A 150 23.06 -14.48 28.95
CA MET A 150 22.77 -15.54 29.94
C MET A 150 21.29 -15.90 29.98
N ARG A 151 20.40 -14.92 29.79
CA ARG A 151 18.96 -15.16 29.72
C ARG A 151 18.55 -15.84 28.42
N LEU A 152 19.19 -15.53 27.30
CA LEU A 152 18.95 -16.16 26.00
C LEU A 152 19.23 -17.67 26.04
N GLU A 153 20.24 -18.11 26.80
CA GLU A 153 20.57 -19.53 26.97
C GLU A 153 19.48 -20.31 27.74
N GLN A 154 18.69 -19.64 28.58
CA GLN A 154 17.64 -20.23 29.40
C GLN A 154 16.26 -20.24 28.74
N VAL A 155 16.14 -19.70 27.52
CA VAL A 155 14.85 -19.55 26.84
C VAL A 155 14.63 -20.70 25.87
N GLU A 156 13.62 -21.51 26.17
CA GLU A 156 13.24 -22.70 25.42
C GLU A 156 12.29 -22.38 24.26
N ASP A 157 11.54 -21.27 24.32
CA ASP A 157 10.62 -20.83 23.27
C ASP A 157 11.38 -20.28 22.03
N PRO A 158 11.22 -20.88 20.84
CA PRO A 158 11.87 -20.43 19.61
C PRO A 158 11.56 -18.97 19.21
N GLU A 159 10.34 -18.49 19.45
CA GLU A 159 9.94 -17.13 19.07
C GLU A 159 10.54 -16.09 20.01
N GLU A 160 10.50 -16.33 21.33
CA GLU A 160 11.12 -15.44 22.31
C GLU A 160 12.65 -15.39 22.12
N LYS A 161 13.27 -16.53 21.81
CA LYS A 161 14.70 -16.62 21.53
C LYS A 161 15.10 -15.82 20.29
N ALA A 162 14.32 -15.88 19.21
CA ALA A 162 14.56 -15.08 18.01
C ALA A 162 14.47 -13.58 18.29
N GLN A 163 13.46 -13.17 19.08
CA GLN A 163 13.25 -11.78 19.45
C GLN A 163 14.37 -11.23 20.36
N MET A 164 14.81 -11.99 21.38
CA MET A 164 15.94 -11.58 22.23
C MET A 164 17.27 -11.55 21.48
N THR A 165 17.47 -12.43 20.50
CA THR A 165 18.66 -12.40 19.64
C THR A 165 18.73 -11.09 18.86
N ARG A 166 17.61 -10.58 18.34
CA ARG A 166 17.53 -9.29 17.63
C ARG A 166 17.90 -8.09 18.52
N VAL A 167 17.48 -8.10 19.78
CA VAL A 167 17.84 -7.07 20.78
C VAL A 167 19.34 -7.11 21.09
N LEU A 168 19.90 -8.30 21.28
CA LEU A 168 21.33 -8.50 21.53
C LEU A 168 22.20 -8.06 20.36
N GLU A 169 21.82 -8.37 19.13
CA GLU A 169 22.54 -7.90 17.93
C GLU A 169 22.52 -6.37 17.83
N THR A 170 21.38 -5.73 18.10
CA THR A 170 21.28 -4.27 18.13
C THR A 170 22.17 -3.65 19.22
N ALA A 171 22.22 -4.26 20.41
CA ALA A 171 23.07 -3.82 21.51
C ALA A 171 24.57 -3.95 21.18
N LYS A 172 24.99 -5.08 20.59
CA LYS A 172 26.37 -5.28 20.14
C LYS A 172 26.78 -4.28 19.07
N GLU A 173 25.87 -3.94 18.15
CA GLU A 173 26.13 -2.94 17.11
C GLU A 173 26.32 -1.53 17.72
N GLN A 174 25.51 -1.16 18.71
CA GLN A 174 25.68 0.10 19.43
C GLN A 174 26.98 0.13 20.25
N LEU A 175 27.33 -0.97 20.93
CA LEU A 175 28.60 -1.07 21.66
C LEU A 175 29.79 -0.90 20.73
N LYS A 176 29.74 -1.51 19.55
CA LYS A 176 30.78 -1.35 18.52
C LYS A 176 30.91 0.10 18.06
N LYS A 177 29.79 0.83 17.91
CA LYS A 177 29.78 2.26 17.57
C LYS A 177 30.39 3.12 18.68
N LEU A 178 30.02 2.88 19.94
CA LEU A 178 30.55 3.63 21.08
C LEU A 178 32.05 3.39 21.28
N LYS A 179 32.51 2.14 21.20
CA LYS A 179 33.95 1.82 21.30
C LYS A 179 34.77 2.36 20.13
N ALA A 180 34.20 2.44 18.93
CA ALA A 180 34.86 3.05 17.79
C ALA A 180 34.99 4.57 17.96
N ALA A 181 33.99 5.22 18.58
CA ALA A 181 34.01 6.64 18.89
C ALA A 181 34.95 7.02 20.06
N GLU A 182 35.27 6.08 20.97
CA GLU A 182 36.28 6.27 22.03
C GLU A 182 37.73 6.07 21.56
N GLN A 183 37.93 5.50 20.35
CA GLN A 183 39.26 5.25 19.78
C GLN A 183 39.75 6.33 18.80
N GLU A 184 38.94 7.38 18.59
CA GLU A 184 39.25 8.58 17.78
C GLU A 184 39.53 9.79 18.69
#